data_AF-A0A2S9STF3-F1
#
_entry.id   AF-A0A2S9STF3-F1
#
_cell.length_a   1.000
_cell.length_b   1.000
_cell.length_c   1.000
_cell.angle_alpha   90.00
_cell.angle_beta   90.00
_cell.angle_gamma   90.00
#
_symmetry.space_group_name_H-M   'P 1'
#
loop_
_entity.id
_entity.type
_entity.pdbx_description
1 polymer ?
#
loop_
_entity_poly.entity_id
_entity_poly.type
_entity_poly.pdbx_seq_one_letter_code
_entity_poly.pdbx_strand_id
1 'polypeptide(L)'
;MIVKVRKKNSSSRIIKVIIIASLFFGIIYISLLIKEENLLSIELEKVKKDEKIALQVEQEKKEKERLDAQRVILIEVEKVVDLIGQNNINDIKILKNKIVYVLNPNTNIDAITIRYGAMALIKKSFKEIVVVVDLEHILKGKLG
;
A
#
# COMPACT_ATOMS: atom_id res chain seq x y z
N MET A 1 -52.43 72.27 43.35
CA MET A 1 -52.16 70.83 43.61
C MET A 1 -51.85 70.17 42.28
N ILE A 2 -50.60 69.75 42.04
CA ILE A 2 -50.20 69.08 40.80
C ILE A 2 -50.25 67.59 41.05
N VAL A 3 -51.17 66.88 40.40
CA VAL A 3 -51.33 65.43 40.56
C VAL A 3 -50.58 64.73 39.42
N LYS A 4 -49.53 64.00 39.79
CA LYS A 4 -48.69 63.25 38.84
C LYS A 4 -49.35 61.92 38.49
N VAL A 5 -49.85 61.78 37.27
CA VAL A 5 -50.44 60.53 36.78
C VAL A 5 -49.32 59.57 36.34
N ARG A 6 -49.21 58.41 37.01
CA ARG A 6 -48.16 57.41 36.77
C ARG A 6 -48.56 56.50 35.60
N LYS A 7 -48.01 56.75 34.41
CA LYS A 7 -48.25 55.91 33.21
C LYS A 7 -47.54 54.55 33.39
N LYS A 8 -48.31 53.47 33.57
CA LYS A 8 -47.78 52.11 33.81
C LYS A 8 -47.19 51.55 32.50
N ASN A 9 -45.86 51.49 32.40
CA ASN A 9 -45.14 51.00 31.22
C ASN A 9 -45.04 49.45 31.19
N SER A 10 -46.17 48.74 31.08
CA SER A 10 -46.18 47.26 31.01
C SER A 10 -45.51 46.72 29.74
N SER A 11 -45.56 47.47 28.63
CA SER A 11 -44.94 47.11 27.35
C SER A 11 -43.41 46.93 27.46
N SER A 12 -42.75 47.70 28.33
CA SER A 12 -41.30 47.57 28.56
C SER A 12 -40.88 46.25 29.22
N ARG A 13 -41.77 45.57 29.94
CA ARG A 13 -41.47 44.26 30.56
C ARG A 13 -41.56 43.13 29.54
N ILE A 14 -42.55 43.19 28.65
CA ILE A 14 -42.76 42.18 27.60
C ILE A 14 -41.57 42.17 26.63
N ILE A 15 -41.10 43.36 26.23
CA ILE A 15 -39.93 43.51 25.34
C ILE A 15 -38.66 42.90 25.97
N LYS A 16 -38.44 43.07 27.28
CA LYS A 16 -37.30 42.47 27.99
C LYS A 16 -37.36 40.94 28.00
N VAL A 17 -38.55 40.36 28.16
CA VAL A 17 -38.74 38.90 28.13
C VAL A 17 -38.46 38.34 26.74
N ILE A 18 -38.86 39.03 25.68
CA ILE A 18 -38.58 38.63 24.28
C ILE A 18 -37.07 38.62 24.01
N ILE A 19 -36.34 39.65 24.46
CA ILE A 19 -34.88 39.72 24.30
C ILE A 19 -34.17 38.57 25.04
N ILE A 20 -34.62 38.24 26.25
CA ILE A 20 -34.06 37.12 27.02
C ILE A 20 -34.35 35.79 26.32
N ALA A 21 -35.58 35.60 25.83
CA ALA A 21 -35.97 34.41 25.10
C ALA A 21 -35.15 34.25 23.80
N SER A 22 -34.95 35.32 23.03
CA SER A 22 -34.15 35.26 21.80
C SER A 22 -32.68 34.92 22.06
N LEU A 23 -32.09 35.46 23.14
CA LEU A 23 -30.75 35.09 23.58
C LEU A 23 -30.65 33.61 23.94
N PHE A 24 -31.65 33.09 24.65
CA PHE A 24 -31.69 31.67 25.04
C PHE A 24 -31.76 30.74 23.83
N PHE A 25 -32.64 31.05 22.87
CA PHE A 25 -32.71 30.30 21.61
C PHE A 25 -31.43 30.39 20.79
N GLY A 26 -30.78 31.57 20.75
CA GLY A 26 -29.49 31.74 20.08
C GLY A 26 -28.37 30.86 20.66
N ILE A 27 -28.29 30.77 21.99
CA ILE A 27 -27.30 29.91 22.67
C ILE A 27 -27.56 28.42 22.39
N ILE A 28 -28.82 27.99 22.43
CA ILE A 28 -29.21 26.61 22.12
C ILE A 28 -28.85 26.27 20.66
N TYR A 29 -29.16 27.17 19.71
CA TYR A 29 -28.86 26.95 18.30
C TYR A 29 -27.35 26.81 18.05
N ILE A 30 -26.53 27.71 18.60
CA ILE A 30 -25.06 27.64 18.47
C ILE A 30 -24.52 26.35 19.09
N SER A 31 -25.05 25.94 20.24
CA SER A 31 -24.63 24.71 20.93
C SER A 31 -24.95 23.44 20.13
N LEU A 32 -26.09 23.41 19.44
CA LEU A 32 -26.44 22.31 18.52
C LEU A 32 -25.50 22.26 17.31
N LEU A 33 -25.19 23.43 16.74
CA LEU A 33 -24.30 23.55 15.58
C LEU A 33 -22.88 23.06 15.89
N ILE A 34 -22.32 23.45 17.05
CA ILE A 34 -21.03 22.98 17.54
C ILE A 34 -21.03 21.46 17.76
N LYS A 35 -22.13 20.89 18.27
CA LYS A 35 -22.23 19.44 18.50
C LYS A 35 -22.21 18.67 17.18
N GLU A 36 -22.88 19.17 16.15
CA GLU A 36 -22.95 18.55 14.83
C GLU A 36 -21.59 18.59 14.12
N GLU A 37 -20.87 19.72 14.17
CA GLU A 37 -19.49 19.81 13.65
C GLU A 37 -18.52 18.85 14.36
N ASN A 38 -18.65 18.70 15.68
CA ASN A 38 -17.83 17.75 16.45
C ASN A 38 -18.13 16.30 16.08
N LEU A 39 -19.38 15.94 15.81
CA LEU A 39 -19.73 14.58 15.37
C LEU A 39 -19.19 14.29 13.96
N LEU A 40 -19.36 15.24 13.04
CA LEU A 40 -18.84 15.13 11.67
C LEU A 40 -17.32 15.01 11.66
N SER A 41 -16.60 15.80 12.47
CA SER A 41 -15.14 15.71 12.55
C SER A 41 -14.65 14.38 13.13
N ILE A 42 -15.33 13.83 14.14
CA ILE A 42 -15.03 12.49 14.68
C ILE A 42 -15.26 11.40 13.62
N GLU A 43 -16.36 11.47 12.88
CA GLU A 43 -16.67 10.51 11.81
C GLU A 43 -15.65 10.60 10.66
N LEU A 44 -15.30 11.81 10.25
CA LEU A 44 -14.29 12.06 9.23
C LEU A 44 -12.90 11.57 9.67
N GLU A 45 -12.56 11.67 10.95
CA GLU A 45 -11.30 11.15 11.50
C GLU A 45 -11.29 9.61 11.53
N LYS A 46 -12.42 8.96 11.83
CA LYS A 46 -12.56 7.50 11.74
C LYS A 46 -12.39 7.00 10.32
N VAL A 47 -13.09 7.60 9.35
CA VAL A 47 -12.96 7.25 7.93
C VAL A 47 -11.51 7.41 7.45
N LYS A 48 -10.82 8.49 7.83
CA LYS A 48 -9.39 8.68 7.52
C LYS A 48 -8.49 7.64 8.17
N LYS A 49 -8.80 7.16 9.37
CA LYS A 49 -8.04 6.09 10.03
C LYS A 49 -8.27 4.76 9.31
N ASP A 50 -9.50 4.44 8.98
CA ASP A 50 -9.86 3.21 8.26
C ASP A 50 -9.23 3.16 6.86
N GLU A 51 -9.23 4.29 6.14
CA GLU A 51 -8.55 4.43 4.84
C GLU A 51 -7.04 4.26 4.96
N LYS A 52 -6.40 4.85 5.99
CA LYS A 52 -4.97 4.64 6.26
C LYS A 52 -4.64 3.19 6.58
N ILE A 53 -5.48 2.51 7.35
CA ILE A 53 -5.30 1.08 7.68
C ILE A 53 -5.44 0.25 6.41
N ALA A 54 -6.43 0.52 5.56
CA ALA A 54 -6.61 -0.17 4.29
C ALA A 54 -5.39 0.00 3.36
N LEU A 55 -4.86 1.22 3.26
CA LEU A 55 -3.65 1.51 2.49
C LEU A 55 -2.42 0.79 3.06
N GLN A 56 -2.25 0.76 4.38
CA GLN A 56 -1.16 0.03 5.03
C GLN A 56 -1.24 -1.47 4.75
N VAL A 57 -2.44 -2.07 4.89
CA VAL A 57 -2.65 -3.49 4.60
C VAL A 57 -2.36 -3.81 3.13
N GLU A 58 -2.74 -2.93 2.20
CA GLU A 58 -2.44 -3.10 0.78
C GLU A 58 -0.93 -2.99 0.50
N GLN A 59 -0.24 -2.05 1.14
CA GLN A 59 1.22 -1.91 1.04
C GLN A 59 1.95 -3.13 1.60
N GLU A 60 1.55 -3.61 2.78
CA GLU A 60 2.12 -4.83 3.39
C GLU A 60 1.91 -6.07 2.52
N LYS A 61 0.74 -6.20 1.88
CA LYS A 61 0.49 -7.30 0.93
C LYS A 61 1.43 -7.23 -0.26
N LYS A 62 1.55 -6.06 -0.89
CA LYS A 62 2.48 -5.85 -2.02
C LYS A 62 3.93 -6.10 -1.62
N GLU A 63 4.33 -5.72 -0.41
CA GLU A 63 5.68 -5.97 0.09
C GLU A 63 5.93 -7.47 0.32
N LYS A 64 4.98 -8.18 0.94
CA LYS A 64 5.06 -9.64 1.10
C LYS A 64 5.18 -10.36 -0.24
N GLU A 65 4.35 -10.01 -1.21
CA GLU A 65 4.41 -10.60 -2.56
C GLU A 65 5.79 -10.36 -3.22
N ARG A 66 6.38 -9.17 -3.06
CA ARG A 66 7.73 -8.87 -3.57
C ARG A 66 8.82 -9.66 -2.86
N LEU A 67 8.70 -9.87 -1.55
CA LEU A 67 9.65 -10.67 -0.77
C LEU A 67 9.53 -12.16 -1.13
N ASP A 68 8.32 -12.66 -1.29
CA ASP A 68 8.06 -14.04 -1.68
C ASP A 68 8.59 -14.33 -3.10
N ALA A 69 8.37 -13.41 -4.05
CA ALA A 69 8.94 -13.52 -5.38
C ALA A 69 10.48 -13.55 -5.35
N GLN A 70 11.13 -12.68 -4.55
CA GLN A 70 12.58 -12.68 -4.39
C GLN A 70 13.09 -14.00 -3.80
N ARG A 71 12.41 -14.52 -2.77
CA ARG A 71 12.77 -15.81 -2.16
C ARG A 71 12.65 -16.95 -3.16
N VAL A 72 11.59 -16.99 -3.96
CA VAL A 72 11.41 -18.01 -5.00
C VAL A 72 12.54 -17.96 -6.02
N ILE A 73 12.92 -16.77 -6.47
CA ILE A 73 14.02 -16.57 -7.42
C ILE A 73 15.35 -17.03 -6.80
N LEU A 74 15.62 -16.67 -5.55
CA LEU A 74 16.84 -17.07 -4.85
C LEU A 74 16.96 -18.60 -4.76
N ILE A 75 15.92 -19.26 -4.25
CA ILE A 75 15.87 -20.74 -4.15
C ILE A 75 16.03 -21.38 -5.53
N GLU A 76 15.46 -20.76 -6.57
CA GLU A 76 15.58 -21.27 -7.93
C GLU A 76 17.02 -21.19 -8.43
N VAL A 77 17.69 -20.06 -8.21
CA VAL A 77 19.09 -19.84 -8.57
C VAL A 77 20.00 -20.79 -7.80
N GLU A 78 19.80 -20.95 -6.49
CA GLU A 78 20.56 -21.89 -5.65
C GLU A 78 20.50 -23.31 -6.21
N LYS A 79 19.31 -23.79 -6.58
CA LYS A 79 19.15 -25.12 -7.19
C LYS A 79 19.93 -25.25 -8.51
N VAL A 80 19.95 -24.21 -9.34
CA VAL A 80 20.75 -24.22 -10.58
C VAL A 80 22.24 -24.26 -10.26
N VAL A 81 22.67 -23.47 -9.28
CA VAL A 81 24.06 -23.39 -8.83
C VAL A 81 24.52 -24.75 -8.30
N ASP A 82 23.69 -25.43 -7.51
CA ASP A 82 23.99 -26.76 -6.98
C ASP A 82 24.08 -27.82 -8.10
N LEU A 83 23.22 -27.72 -9.12
CA LEU A 83 23.22 -28.64 -10.26
C LEU A 83 24.44 -28.47 -11.18
N ILE A 84 24.88 -27.24 -11.40
CA ILE A 84 26.01 -26.93 -12.30
C ILE A 84 27.35 -27.00 -11.55
N GLY A 85 27.33 -26.73 -10.25
CA GLY A 85 28.50 -26.51 -9.41
C GLY A 85 29.01 -25.07 -9.49
N GLN A 86 29.30 -24.48 -8.31
CA GLN A 86 29.75 -23.09 -8.19
C GLN A 86 30.99 -22.77 -9.03
N ASN A 87 31.94 -23.70 -9.13
CA ASN A 87 33.20 -23.52 -9.88
C ASN A 87 33.01 -23.33 -11.40
N ASN A 88 31.84 -23.67 -11.92
CA ASN A 88 31.51 -23.59 -13.33
C ASN A 88 30.77 -22.29 -13.70
N ILE A 89 30.46 -21.45 -12.70
CA ILE A 89 29.69 -20.22 -12.85
C ILE A 89 30.63 -19.04 -12.71
N ASN A 90 30.68 -18.20 -13.74
CA ASN A 90 31.44 -16.95 -13.71
C ASN A 90 30.60 -15.81 -13.11
N ASP A 91 29.32 -15.74 -13.48
CA ASP A 91 28.44 -14.67 -13.02
C ASP A 91 26.96 -15.05 -13.15
N ILE A 92 26.10 -14.45 -12.33
CA ILE A 92 24.65 -14.57 -12.39
C ILE A 92 24.03 -13.17 -12.31
N LYS A 93 23.33 -12.76 -13.36
CA LYS A 93 22.73 -11.43 -13.45
C LYS A 93 21.23 -11.51 -13.60
N ILE A 94 20.53 -10.60 -12.96
CA ILE A 94 19.10 -10.38 -13.21
C ILE A 94 18.98 -9.10 -14.04
N LEU A 95 18.50 -9.24 -15.27
CA LEU A 95 18.33 -8.16 -16.24
C LEU A 95 16.88 -8.10 -16.67
N LYS A 96 16.19 -7.03 -16.22
CA LYS A 96 14.75 -6.85 -16.41
C LYS A 96 14.00 -8.07 -15.83
N ASN A 97 13.34 -8.84 -16.68
CA ASN A 97 12.58 -10.02 -16.30
C ASN A 97 13.32 -11.33 -16.61
N LYS A 98 14.65 -11.31 -16.69
CA LYS A 98 15.43 -12.48 -17.11
C LYS A 98 16.61 -12.72 -16.18
N ILE A 99 16.86 -13.99 -15.88
CA ILE A 99 18.10 -14.44 -15.23
C ILE A 99 19.08 -14.82 -16.33
N VAL A 100 20.30 -14.32 -16.23
CA VAL A 100 21.41 -14.59 -17.13
C VAL A 100 22.49 -15.30 -16.34
N TYR A 101 22.76 -16.55 -16.68
CA TYR A 101 23.88 -17.32 -16.15
C TYR A 101 25.04 -17.24 -17.14
N VAL A 102 26.21 -16.83 -16.66
CA VAL A 102 27.46 -16.84 -17.41
C VAL A 102 28.31 -17.98 -16.89
N LEU A 103 28.56 -18.98 -17.73
CA LEU A 103 29.21 -20.23 -17.36
C LEU A 103 30.52 -20.39 -18.13
N ASN A 104 31.39 -21.27 -17.61
CA ASN A 104 32.62 -21.65 -18.30
C ASN A 104 32.32 -22.38 -19.63
N PRO A 105 33.21 -22.28 -20.63
CA PRO A 105 32.96 -22.79 -21.99
C PRO A 105 32.84 -24.32 -22.07
N ASN A 106 33.34 -25.04 -21.06
CA ASN A 106 33.30 -26.50 -20.96
C ASN A 106 32.33 -27.02 -19.90
N THR A 107 31.42 -26.18 -19.40
CA THR A 107 30.45 -26.56 -18.38
C THR A 107 29.37 -27.49 -18.93
N ASN A 108 29.03 -28.54 -18.18
CA ASN A 108 27.89 -29.37 -18.50
C ASN A 108 26.58 -28.59 -18.23
N ILE A 109 25.82 -28.34 -19.29
CA ILE A 109 24.54 -27.61 -19.25
C ILE A 109 23.32 -28.53 -19.37
N ASP A 110 23.50 -29.85 -19.33
CA ASP A 110 22.40 -30.81 -19.47
C ASP A 110 21.38 -30.62 -18.34
N ALA A 111 21.84 -30.33 -17.12
CA ALA A 111 20.96 -30.05 -15.99
C ALA A 111 20.07 -28.82 -16.21
N ILE A 112 20.60 -27.75 -16.82
CA ILE A 112 19.84 -26.56 -17.20
C ILE A 112 18.84 -26.90 -18.29
N THR A 113 19.27 -27.70 -19.27
CA THR A 113 18.46 -28.09 -20.43
C THR A 113 17.31 -28.99 -20.00
N ILE A 114 17.51 -29.91 -19.05
CA ILE A 114 16.44 -30.73 -18.46
C ILE A 114 15.46 -29.87 -17.67
N ARG A 115 15.97 -28.92 -16.89
CA ARG A 115 15.16 -28.11 -15.98
C ARG A 115 14.29 -27.08 -16.69
N TYR A 116 14.88 -26.34 -17.62
CA TYR A 116 14.20 -25.24 -18.31
C TYR A 116 13.77 -25.60 -19.73
N GLY A 117 14.33 -26.66 -20.33
CA GLY A 117 13.96 -27.10 -21.67
C GLY A 117 14.03 -25.97 -22.70
N ALA A 118 12.96 -25.84 -23.49
CA ALA A 118 12.81 -24.78 -24.49
C ALA A 118 12.62 -23.37 -23.90
N MET A 119 12.46 -23.22 -22.58
CA MET A 119 12.30 -21.93 -21.91
C MET A 119 13.64 -21.22 -21.65
N ALA A 120 14.77 -21.91 -21.86
CA ALA A 120 16.10 -21.33 -21.75
C ALA A 120 16.68 -21.03 -23.14
N LEU A 121 17.21 -19.81 -23.31
CA LEU A 121 18.02 -19.45 -24.47
C LEU A 121 19.49 -19.67 -24.15
N ILE A 122 20.15 -20.52 -24.94
CA ILE A 122 21.53 -20.93 -24.69
C ILE A 122 22.42 -20.48 -25.85
N LYS A 123 23.42 -19.69 -25.53
CA LYS A 123 24.47 -19.28 -26.48
C LYS A 123 25.80 -19.88 -26.04
N LYS A 124 26.33 -20.78 -26.86
CA LYS A 124 27.67 -21.37 -26.65
C LYS A 124 28.71 -20.58 -27.45
N SER A 125 29.83 -20.27 -26.82
CA SER A 125 31.00 -19.69 -27.47
C SER A 125 32.28 -20.34 -26.93
N PHE A 126 33.42 -20.09 -27.57
CA PHE A 126 34.71 -20.60 -27.09
C PHE A 126 35.15 -20.00 -25.75
N LYS A 127 34.60 -18.85 -25.36
CA LYS A 127 34.97 -18.13 -24.13
C LYS A 127 34.04 -18.45 -22.96
N GLU A 128 32.74 -18.55 -23.23
CA GLU A 128 31.70 -18.70 -22.21
C GLU A 128 30.43 -19.33 -22.79
N ILE A 129 29.61 -19.91 -21.92
CA ILE A 129 28.23 -20.29 -22.22
C ILE A 129 27.30 -19.32 -21.50
N VAL A 130 26.42 -18.67 -22.25
CA VAL A 130 25.42 -17.75 -21.69
C VAL A 130 24.05 -18.41 -21.76
N VAL A 131 23.40 -18.54 -20.62
CA VAL A 131 22.04 -19.08 -20.50
C VAL A 131 21.12 -17.97 -20.02
N VAL A 132 20.01 -17.76 -20.72
CA VAL A 132 19.00 -16.76 -20.36
C VAL A 132 17.67 -17.45 -20.11
N VAL A 133 17.08 -17.22 -18.95
CA VAL A 133 15.78 -17.78 -18.54
C VAL A 133 14.86 -16.64 -18.13
N ASP A 134 13.62 -16.66 -18.58
CA ASP A 134 12.64 -15.63 -18.24
C ASP A 134 12.00 -15.91 -16.87
N LEU A 135 12.00 -14.91 -15.99
CA LEU A 135 11.51 -14.98 -14.61
C LEU A 135 10.03 -15.33 -14.54
N GLU A 136 9.23 -14.95 -15.55
CA GLU A 136 7.83 -15.33 -15.60
C GLU A 136 7.63 -16.85 -15.55
N HIS A 137 8.52 -17.62 -16.17
CA HIS A 137 8.41 -19.08 -16.19
C HIS A 137 8.78 -19.68 -14.83
N ILE A 138 9.74 -19.07 -14.12
CA ILE A 138 10.15 -19.47 -12.78
C ILE A 138 9.04 -19.18 -11.76
N LEU A 139 8.35 -18.05 -11.91
CA LEU A 139 7.33 -17.59 -10.98
C LEU A 139 5.96 -18.26 -11.22
N LYS A 140 5.55 -18.47 -12.47
CA LYS A 140 4.26 -19.11 -12.82
C LYS A 140 4.13 -20.55 -12.33
N GLY A 141 5.25 -21.26 -12.13
CA GLY A 141 5.24 -22.64 -11.63
C GLY A 141 5.07 -22.79 -10.11
N LYS A 142 5.13 -21.70 -9.32
CA LYS A 142 5.11 -21.75 -7.85
C LYS A 142 4.15 -20.77 -7.16
N LEU A 143 3.62 -19.78 -7.89
CA LEU A 143 2.64 -18.81 -7.37
C LEU A 143 1.19 -19.09 -7.83
N GLY A 144 0.93 -20.32 -8.30
CA GLY A 144 -0.42 -20.81 -8.65
C GLY A 144 -1.09 -21.52 -7.48
#